data_AF-B6QG37-F1
#
_entry.id   AF-B6QG37-F1
#
_cell.length_a   1.000
_cell.length_b   1.000
_cell.length_c   1.000
_cell.angle_alpha   90.00
_cell.angle_beta   90.00
_cell.angle_gamma   90.00
#
_symmetry.space_group_name_H-M   'P 1'
#
loop_
_entity.id
_entity.type
_entity.pdbx_description
1 polymer ?
#
loop_
_entity_poly.entity_id
_entity_poly.type
_entity_poly.pdbx_seq_one_letter_code
_entity_poly.pdbx_strand_id
1 'polypeptide(L)'
;MSTQAARSIRFTHNSPQQAFRLVELTPDLLELISSPNAPTLHLKSPATDDPTGSENNTAYVNLCTPTKTFRIRQVQSSNSIHIIKPSDGQNKVITLSKRQKHDGEDENDTEIAPETVTAIAKCGSTLELQGLSNEESFALAKSMLARILRVWDEGMTFDNDDEDVDMDGGEATELLPMNRNMLVKKAVIGDLPFADTQCQKAWIELCAFVPGNYKSPSGERPAFQPSATVKLGIWKRILEGCILQNIDVEKQFLVGDLWKAVLGDEDDDDHEREKTMSRSLFDVVVKRLAERSGSNLDKDVCIKWIGETYLEATAPTEKRAIGQSEFLNAWKDLLPETWRTEALLSNLPEASYKRPDPVSIYFVPESERENAKKEAQGAAGSGIKVKNSRNWHERFKGQRK
;
A
#
# COMPACT_ATOMS: atom_id res chain seq x y z
N MET A 1 -56.52 24.89 -27.54
CA MET A 1 -56.23 24.36 -26.19
C MET A 1 -55.77 22.92 -26.35
N SER A 2 -54.48 22.65 -26.13
CA SER A 2 -53.90 21.31 -26.29
C SER A 2 -53.93 20.61 -24.93
N THR A 3 -54.92 19.75 -24.71
CA THR A 3 -54.94 18.83 -23.56
C THR A 3 -54.16 17.58 -23.93
N GLN A 4 -52.83 17.63 -23.85
CA GLN A 4 -52.07 16.39 -23.74
C GLN A 4 -52.43 15.75 -22.40
N ALA A 5 -53.21 14.68 -22.44
CA ALA A 5 -53.41 13.82 -21.28
C ALA A 5 -52.02 13.26 -20.90
N ALA A 6 -51.44 13.77 -19.83
CA ALA A 6 -50.15 13.29 -19.34
C ALA A 6 -50.31 11.81 -18.94
N ARG A 7 -49.58 10.94 -19.63
CA ARG A 7 -49.50 9.50 -19.32
C ARG A 7 -49.08 9.33 -17.87
N SER A 8 -49.92 8.74 -17.02
CA SER A 8 -49.62 8.54 -15.60
C SER A 8 -48.84 7.23 -15.41
N ILE A 9 -47.72 7.31 -14.68
CA ILE A 9 -46.88 6.17 -14.32
C ILE A 9 -47.18 5.84 -12.86
N ARG A 10 -47.48 4.57 -12.57
CA ARG A 10 -47.77 4.12 -11.20
C ARG A 10 -46.46 4.02 -10.42
N PHE A 11 -46.41 4.63 -9.24
CA PHE A 11 -45.26 4.54 -8.34
C PHE A 11 -45.57 3.68 -7.11
N THR A 12 -44.77 2.65 -6.87
CA THR A 12 -44.89 1.72 -5.74
C THR A 12 -43.60 1.70 -4.92
N HIS A 13 -43.64 1.19 -3.69
CA HIS A 13 -42.44 1.00 -2.86
C HIS A 13 -42.35 -0.47 -2.41
N ASN A 14 -41.14 -1.02 -2.38
CA ASN A 14 -40.90 -2.37 -1.90
C ASN A 14 -40.61 -2.37 -0.39
N SER A 15 -41.08 -3.38 0.35
CA SER A 15 -40.70 -3.61 1.74
C SER A 15 -40.46 -5.11 1.93
N PRO A 16 -39.25 -5.53 2.35
CA PRO A 16 -38.12 -4.73 2.80
C PRO A 16 -37.37 -3.99 1.66
N GLN A 17 -36.72 -2.89 2.01
CA GLN A 17 -35.86 -2.13 1.09
C GLN A 17 -34.53 -2.88 0.88
N GLN A 18 -34.00 -2.84 -0.34
CA GLN A 18 -32.74 -3.47 -0.71
C GLN A 18 -31.55 -2.62 -0.23
N ALA A 19 -30.44 -3.28 0.13
CA ALA A 19 -29.26 -2.67 0.72
C ALA A 19 -28.34 -2.00 -0.32
N PHE A 20 -28.88 -1.09 -1.14
CA PHE A 20 -28.07 -0.35 -2.11
C PHE A 20 -27.36 0.85 -1.48
N ARG A 21 -26.15 1.10 -1.95
CA ARG A 21 -25.37 2.30 -1.70
C ARG A 21 -24.98 2.93 -3.02
N LEU A 22 -24.96 4.27 -3.05
CA LEU A 22 -24.48 5.02 -4.20
C LEU A 22 -22.98 5.25 -4.02
N VAL A 23 -22.19 4.92 -5.03
CA VAL A 23 -20.75 5.16 -5.08
C VAL A 23 -20.47 6.09 -6.26
N GLU A 24 -19.69 7.13 -6.03
CA GLU A 24 -19.20 8.00 -7.08
C GLU A 24 -18.19 7.25 -7.95
N LEU A 25 -18.35 7.30 -9.27
CA LEU A 25 -17.41 6.72 -10.21
C LEU A 25 -16.66 7.85 -10.91
N THR A 26 -15.35 7.94 -10.66
CA THR A 26 -14.47 8.83 -11.43
C THR A 26 -14.39 8.32 -12.88
N PRO A 27 -14.05 9.19 -13.86
CA PRO A 27 -13.92 8.78 -15.26
C PRO A 27 -12.99 7.58 -15.46
N ASP A 28 -11.82 7.60 -14.81
CA ASP A 28 -10.86 6.48 -14.83
C ASP A 28 -11.47 5.16 -14.35
N LEU A 29 -12.28 5.19 -13.28
CA LEU A 29 -12.91 3.99 -12.73
C LEU A 29 -14.07 3.50 -13.60
N LEU A 30 -14.83 4.43 -14.19
CA LEU A 30 -15.90 4.10 -15.11
C LEU A 30 -15.35 3.41 -16.36
N GLU A 31 -14.25 3.92 -16.92
CA GLU A 31 -13.55 3.30 -18.04
C GLU A 31 -13.03 1.90 -17.66
N LEU A 32 -12.42 1.77 -16.47
CA LEU A 32 -11.88 0.51 -15.98
C LEU A 32 -12.97 -0.57 -15.80
N ILE A 33 -14.11 -0.21 -15.22
CA ILE A 33 -15.25 -1.12 -14.97
C ILE A 33 -16.00 -1.44 -16.28
N SER A 34 -16.05 -0.49 -17.22
CA SER A 34 -16.72 -0.68 -18.52
C SER A 34 -15.83 -1.39 -19.55
N SER A 35 -14.56 -1.65 -19.23
CA SER A 35 -13.63 -2.33 -20.12
C SER A 35 -13.98 -3.82 -20.31
N PRO A 36 -13.68 -4.42 -21.48
CA PRO A 36 -13.98 -5.83 -21.75
C PRO A 36 -13.25 -6.80 -20.81
N ASN A 37 -12.13 -6.36 -20.22
CA ASN A 37 -11.36 -7.11 -19.22
C ASN A 37 -11.34 -6.34 -17.89
N ALA A 38 -12.52 -6.05 -17.35
CA ALA A 38 -12.64 -5.31 -16.10
C ALA A 38 -11.91 -6.03 -14.94
N PRO A 39 -10.91 -5.39 -14.30
CA PRO A 39 -10.19 -6.00 -13.19
C PRO A 39 -11.05 -6.03 -11.92
N THR A 40 -10.75 -6.97 -11.03
CA THR A 40 -11.37 -7.03 -9.70
C THR A 40 -10.98 -5.81 -8.88
N LEU A 41 -11.97 -5.11 -8.34
CA LEU A 41 -11.78 -4.02 -7.39
C LEU A 41 -11.94 -4.54 -5.96
N HIS A 42 -11.08 -4.10 -5.06
CA HIS A 42 -11.07 -4.56 -3.68
C HIS A 42 -11.43 -3.42 -2.72
N LEU A 43 -12.35 -3.68 -1.80
CA LEU A 43 -12.58 -2.83 -0.64
C LEU A 43 -11.71 -3.37 0.49
N LYS A 44 -10.70 -2.59 0.90
CA LYS A 44 -9.76 -2.99 1.96
C LYS A 44 -9.83 -1.97 3.11
N SER A 45 -9.74 -2.47 4.33
CA SER A 45 -9.73 -1.65 5.56
C SER A 45 -8.59 -2.12 6.47
N PRO A 46 -7.96 -1.23 7.25
CA PRO A 46 -7.00 -1.64 8.26
C PRO A 46 -7.68 -2.52 9.32
N ALA A 47 -6.93 -3.47 9.88
CA ALA A 47 -7.41 -4.35 10.95
C ALA A 47 -7.85 -3.53 12.18
N THR A 48 -8.90 -3.98 12.86
CA THR A 48 -9.50 -3.30 14.03
C THR A 48 -8.61 -3.35 15.29
N ASP A 49 -7.68 -4.29 15.37
CA ASP A 49 -6.82 -4.52 16.53
C ASP A 49 -5.46 -3.83 16.39
N ASP A 50 -5.48 -2.54 16.06
CA ASP A 50 -4.26 -1.74 16.04
C ASP A 50 -3.86 -1.38 17.50
N PRO A 51 -2.76 -1.91 18.07
CA PRO A 51 -2.43 -1.75 19.49
C PRO A 51 -2.02 -0.32 19.87
N THR A 52 -1.83 0.57 18.90
CA THR A 52 -1.52 1.98 19.13
C THR A 52 -2.77 2.82 18.91
N GLY A 53 -3.54 3.00 19.98
CA GLY A 53 -4.57 4.03 20.10
C GLY A 53 -3.99 5.44 19.98
N SER A 54 -3.62 5.84 18.78
CA SER A 54 -3.59 7.25 18.42
C SER A 54 -5.02 7.66 18.08
N GLU A 55 -5.48 8.76 18.65
CA GLU A 55 -6.87 9.25 18.64
C GLU A 55 -7.45 9.58 17.23
N ASN A 56 -6.77 9.18 16.15
CA ASN A 56 -7.15 9.38 14.75
C ASN A 56 -7.39 8.07 13.98
N ASN A 57 -7.61 6.93 14.66
CA ASN A 57 -8.00 5.69 13.98
C ASN A 57 -9.47 5.77 13.52
N THR A 58 -9.77 6.69 12.60
CA THR A 58 -11.02 6.64 11.85
C THR A 58 -10.92 5.41 10.97
N ALA A 59 -11.65 4.34 11.29
CA ALA A 59 -11.77 3.18 10.40
C ALA A 59 -12.13 3.67 8.98
N TYR A 60 -11.14 3.72 8.10
CA TYR A 60 -11.30 4.18 6.72
C TYR A 60 -11.28 2.95 5.81
N VAL A 61 -12.17 2.95 4.84
CA VAL A 61 -12.22 1.92 3.80
C VAL A 61 -11.64 2.52 2.54
N ASN A 62 -10.71 1.81 1.92
CA ASN A 62 -10.11 2.19 0.65
C ASN A 62 -10.63 1.28 -0.46
N LEU A 63 -10.98 1.88 -1.60
CA LEU A 63 -11.18 1.16 -2.85
C LEU A 63 -9.84 1.05 -3.57
N CYS A 64 -9.36 -0.17 -3.75
CA CYS A 64 -8.11 -0.48 -4.40
C CYS A 64 -8.38 -1.04 -5.79
N THR A 65 -7.81 -0.38 -6.79
CA THR A 65 -7.60 -0.95 -8.13
C THR A 65 -6.25 -1.67 -8.15
N PRO A 66 -5.87 -2.38 -9.23
CA PRO A 66 -4.54 -2.97 -9.32
C PRO A 66 -3.40 -1.96 -9.15
N THR A 67 -3.62 -0.69 -9.51
CA THR A 67 -2.55 0.34 -9.58
C THR A 67 -2.74 1.57 -8.69
N LYS A 68 -3.98 1.89 -8.31
CA LYS A 68 -4.37 3.11 -7.59
C LYS A 68 -5.24 2.80 -6.37
N THR A 69 -5.12 3.65 -5.35
CA THR A 69 -5.89 3.57 -4.10
C THR A 69 -6.77 4.81 -3.96
N PHE A 70 -8.05 4.60 -3.68
CA PHE A 70 -9.04 5.67 -3.45
C PHE A 70 -9.57 5.57 -2.03
N ARG A 71 -9.53 6.67 -1.27
CA ARG A 71 -10.15 6.75 0.06
C ARG A 71 -11.64 6.99 -0.08
N ILE A 72 -12.45 6.17 0.58
CA ILE A 72 -13.91 6.30 0.56
C ILE A 72 -14.34 7.27 1.66
N ARG A 73 -15.18 8.24 1.30
CA ARG A 73 -15.82 9.17 2.23
C ARG A 73 -17.33 9.08 2.08
N GLN A 74 -18.05 8.92 3.20
CA GLN A 74 -19.50 8.99 3.20
C GLN A 74 -19.97 10.44 3.34
N VAL A 75 -20.84 10.88 2.43
CA VAL A 75 -21.50 12.18 2.47
C VAL A 75 -22.99 12.00 2.62
N GLN A 76 -23.55 12.57 3.68
CA GLN A 76 -24.99 12.52 3.95
C GLN A 76 -25.73 13.56 3.11
N SER A 77 -26.92 13.19 2.67
CA SER A 77 -27.83 14.05 1.91
C SER A 77 -29.12 14.25 2.70
N SER A 78 -29.58 15.50 2.79
CA SER A 78 -30.92 15.82 3.31
C SER A 78 -32.03 15.53 2.28
N ASN A 79 -31.67 15.28 1.01
CA ASN A 79 -32.61 14.93 -0.05
C ASN A 79 -33.03 13.47 0.03
N SER A 80 -34.29 13.20 -0.33
CA SER A 80 -34.86 11.85 -0.38
C SER A 80 -34.57 11.18 -1.73
N ILE A 81 -33.42 10.51 -1.83
CA ILE A 81 -32.99 9.81 -3.05
C ILE A 81 -33.54 8.38 -3.04
N HIS A 82 -34.29 8.01 -4.08
CA HIS A 82 -34.85 6.67 -4.24
C HIS A 82 -34.25 6.00 -5.48
N ILE A 83 -33.82 4.75 -5.33
CA ILE A 83 -33.47 3.89 -6.46
C ILE A 83 -34.75 3.18 -6.90
N ILE A 84 -35.04 3.29 -8.18
CA ILE A 84 -36.26 2.79 -8.77
C ILE A 84 -35.94 1.76 -9.85
N LYS A 85 -36.76 0.72 -9.95
CA LYS A 85 -36.69 -0.29 -11.02
C LYS A 85 -38.03 -0.35 -11.76
N PRO A 86 -38.04 -0.52 -13.09
CA PRO A 86 -39.24 -0.92 -13.81
C PRO A 86 -39.84 -2.19 -13.18
N SER A 87 -41.15 -2.24 -13.01
CA SER A 87 -41.83 -3.41 -12.44
C SER A 87 -42.20 -4.38 -13.57
N ASP A 88 -41.85 -5.66 -13.43
CA ASP A 88 -42.05 -6.69 -14.46
C ASP A 88 -43.53 -7.12 -14.64
N GLY A 89 -44.49 -6.25 -14.31
CA GLY A 89 -45.93 -6.51 -14.41
C GLY A 89 -46.49 -7.59 -13.49
N GLN A 90 -45.64 -8.31 -12.74
CA GLN A 90 -46.05 -9.43 -11.88
C GLN A 90 -46.71 -9.03 -10.55
N ASN A 91 -46.63 -7.74 -10.18
CA ASN A 91 -47.41 -7.24 -9.05
C ASN A 91 -48.88 -7.22 -9.48
N LYS A 92 -49.64 -8.25 -9.10
CA LYS A 92 -51.10 -8.30 -9.22
C LYS A 92 -51.68 -7.03 -8.62
N VAL A 93 -52.00 -6.08 -9.50
CA VAL A 93 -52.39 -4.74 -9.13
C VAL A 93 -53.79 -4.80 -8.50
N ILE A 94 -53.88 -4.33 -7.25
CA ILE A 94 -55.10 -3.76 -6.68
C ILE A 94 -55.57 -2.64 -7.62
N THR A 95 -56.69 -2.88 -8.30
CA THR A 95 -57.35 -1.97 -9.25
C THR A 95 -57.73 -0.67 -8.54
N LEU A 96 -56.86 0.33 -8.61
CA LEU A 96 -57.15 1.71 -8.23
C LEU A 96 -57.98 2.37 -9.34
N SER A 97 -59.20 1.90 -9.54
CA SER A 97 -60.26 2.55 -10.34
C SER A 97 -61.60 1.80 -10.20
N LYS A 98 -62.21 1.78 -9.01
CA LYS A 98 -63.68 1.84 -8.96
C LYS A 98 -64.09 3.30 -9.18
N ARG A 99 -63.85 3.83 -10.38
CA ARG A 99 -64.72 4.89 -10.89
C ARG A 99 -66.03 4.17 -11.18
N GLN A 100 -67.03 4.43 -10.35
CA GLN A 100 -68.43 4.06 -10.58
C GLN A 100 -68.76 4.28 -12.07
N LYS A 101 -68.77 3.19 -12.85
CA LYS A 101 -69.39 3.16 -14.18
C LYS A 101 -70.60 2.25 -14.06
N HIS A 102 -71.71 2.90 -14.33
CA HIS A 102 -73.05 2.38 -14.48
C HIS A 102 -73.07 1.30 -15.56
N ASP A 103 -73.96 0.32 -15.40
CA ASP A 103 -74.19 -0.83 -16.28
C ASP A 103 -74.19 -0.50 -17.77
N GLY A 104 -73.56 -1.37 -18.58
CA GLY A 104 -73.75 -1.42 -20.04
C GLY A 104 -72.48 -1.74 -20.84
N GLU A 105 -72.30 -3.04 -21.11
CA GLU A 105 -71.80 -3.71 -22.33
C GLU A 105 -70.61 -3.15 -23.14
N ASP A 106 -69.62 -4.04 -23.30
CA ASP A 106 -68.68 -4.28 -24.41
C ASP A 106 -67.88 -3.12 -25.04
N GLU A 107 -66.55 -3.19 -24.90
CA GLU A 107 -65.60 -3.35 -26.02
C GLU A 107 -64.14 -3.22 -25.54
N ASN A 108 -63.43 -4.34 -25.58
CA ASN A 108 -62.01 -4.57 -25.90
C ASN A 108 -60.98 -3.41 -25.79
N ASP A 109 -60.99 -2.60 -24.73
CA ASP A 109 -59.83 -1.80 -24.35
C ASP A 109 -58.79 -2.76 -23.78
N THR A 110 -57.74 -3.03 -24.56
CA THR A 110 -56.55 -3.71 -24.07
C THR A 110 -55.96 -2.79 -23.00
N GLU A 111 -56.32 -3.01 -21.74
CA GLU A 111 -55.84 -2.25 -20.59
C GLU A 111 -54.31 -2.37 -20.59
N ILE A 112 -53.64 -1.39 -21.19
CA ILE A 112 -52.19 -1.26 -21.14
C ILE A 112 -51.91 -1.06 -19.65
N ALA A 113 -51.43 -2.13 -18.98
CA ALA A 113 -51.07 -2.07 -17.59
C ALA A 113 -50.20 -0.81 -17.39
N PRO A 114 -50.59 0.12 -16.49
CA PRO A 114 -49.89 1.38 -16.37
C PRO A 114 -48.43 1.07 -16.10
N GLU A 115 -47.53 1.70 -16.86
CA GLU A 115 -46.09 1.60 -16.62
C GLU A 115 -45.87 1.82 -15.12
N THR A 116 -45.34 0.81 -14.45
CA THR A 116 -45.22 0.79 -12.99
C THR A 116 -43.76 0.80 -12.62
N VAL A 117 -43.38 1.73 -11.76
CA VAL A 117 -42.02 1.88 -11.27
C VAL A 117 -42.03 1.68 -9.75
N THR A 118 -41.15 0.81 -9.26
CA THR A 118 -41.06 0.49 -7.84
C THR A 118 -39.77 1.05 -7.24
N ALA A 119 -39.88 1.81 -6.14
CA ALA A 119 -38.74 2.18 -5.31
C ALA A 119 -38.24 0.97 -4.52
N ILE A 120 -37.01 0.55 -4.83
CA ILE A 120 -36.36 -0.64 -4.25
C ILE A 120 -35.40 -0.29 -3.12
N ALA A 121 -34.87 0.94 -3.10
CA ALA A 121 -34.00 1.42 -2.03
C ALA A 121 -34.16 2.94 -1.80
N LYS A 122 -33.92 3.38 -0.57
CA LYS A 122 -33.77 4.79 -0.20
C LYS A 122 -32.34 5.04 0.26
N CYS A 123 -31.63 5.92 -0.43
CA CYS A 123 -30.24 6.24 -0.14
C CYS A 123 -30.14 7.62 0.53
N GLY A 124 -29.84 7.64 1.83
CA GLY A 124 -29.60 8.89 2.57
C GLY A 124 -28.15 9.41 2.47
N SER A 125 -27.27 8.67 1.81
CA SER A 125 -25.86 9.05 1.66
C SER A 125 -25.26 8.49 0.37
N THR A 126 -24.22 9.17 -0.09
CA THR A 126 -23.37 8.77 -1.22
C THR A 126 -21.96 8.51 -0.71
N LEU A 127 -21.26 7.58 -1.33
CA LEU A 127 -19.85 7.28 -1.09
C LEU A 127 -19.01 7.99 -2.16
N GLU A 128 -18.28 9.02 -1.75
CA GLU A 128 -17.35 9.78 -2.59
C GLU A 128 -15.99 9.10 -2.59
N LEU A 129 -15.30 9.15 -3.74
CA LEU A 129 -13.98 8.57 -3.93
C LEU A 129 -12.92 9.66 -4.03
N GLN A 130 -12.06 9.74 -3.01
CA GLN A 130 -10.91 10.63 -3.03
C GLN A 130 -9.68 9.87 -3.51
N GLY A 131 -9.21 10.16 -4.71
CA GLY A 131 -7.95 9.61 -5.23
C GLY A 131 -6.77 10.08 -4.38
N LEU A 132 -5.99 9.12 -3.88
CA LEU A 132 -4.70 9.42 -3.26
C LEU A 132 -3.64 9.50 -4.36
N SER A 133 -2.67 10.40 -4.22
CA SER A 133 -1.54 10.40 -5.14
C SER A 133 -0.74 9.10 -5.00
N ASN A 134 -0.06 8.69 -6.07
CA ASN A 134 0.73 7.46 -6.04
C ASN A 134 1.84 7.52 -4.97
N GLU A 135 2.42 8.70 -4.73
CA GLU A 135 3.48 8.91 -3.75
C GLU A 135 2.96 8.84 -2.32
N GLU A 136 1.84 9.51 -2.03
CA GLU A 136 1.22 9.46 -0.69
C GLU A 136 0.74 8.04 -0.36
N SER A 137 0.10 7.36 -1.31
CA SER A 137 -0.36 5.99 -1.13
C SER A 137 0.80 5.05 -0.88
N PHE A 138 1.89 5.24 -1.61
CA PHE A 138 3.12 4.48 -1.47
C PHE A 138 3.79 4.70 -0.12
N ALA A 139 3.93 5.94 0.32
CA ALA A 139 4.53 6.30 1.61
C ALA A 139 3.72 5.69 2.78
N LEU A 140 2.39 5.79 2.72
CA LEU A 140 1.50 5.18 3.73
C LEU A 140 1.57 3.65 3.72
N ALA A 141 1.61 3.03 2.54
CA ALA A 141 1.77 1.58 2.42
C ALA A 141 3.11 1.11 2.99
N LYS A 142 4.20 1.83 2.70
CA LYS A 142 5.54 1.57 3.23
C LYS A 142 5.58 1.71 4.75
N SER A 143 5.03 2.78 5.30
CA SER A 143 4.96 3.01 6.75
C SER A 143 4.16 1.91 7.47
N MET A 144 2.99 1.53 6.93
CA MET A 144 2.17 0.48 7.52
C MET A 144 2.84 -0.89 7.42
N LEU A 145 3.47 -1.21 6.29
CA LEU A 145 4.20 -2.45 6.10
C LEU A 145 5.41 -2.54 7.05
N ALA A 146 6.20 -1.47 7.19
CA ALA A 146 7.34 -1.42 8.11
C ALA A 146 6.96 -1.66 9.58
N ARG A 147 5.70 -1.37 9.96
CA ARG A 147 5.17 -1.62 11.29
C ARG A 147 4.70 -3.06 11.51
N ILE A 148 4.23 -3.72 10.45
CA ILE A 148 3.77 -5.12 10.49
C ILE A 148 4.96 -6.09 10.41
N LEU A 149 6.01 -5.73 9.66
CA LEU A 149 7.20 -6.56 9.49
C LEU A 149 8.06 -6.59 10.75
N ARG A 150 8.53 -7.79 11.11
CA ARG A 150 9.53 -7.96 12.17
C ARG A 150 10.91 -7.52 11.68
N VAL A 151 11.74 -6.99 12.58
CA VAL A 151 13.13 -6.66 12.23
C VAL A 151 14.00 -7.91 12.34
N TRP A 152 14.72 -8.23 11.27
CA TRP A 152 15.76 -9.26 11.24
C TRP A 152 17.11 -8.62 11.53
N ASP A 153 17.79 -9.07 12.59
CA ASP A 153 19.05 -8.48 13.05
C ASP A 153 20.18 -9.52 13.09
N GLU A 154 21.43 -9.10 13.34
CA GLU A 154 22.63 -9.93 13.25
C GLU A 154 22.62 -11.17 14.17
N GLY A 155 21.83 -11.14 15.25
CA GLY A 155 21.67 -12.29 16.15
C GLY A 155 20.68 -13.35 15.68
N MET A 156 20.02 -13.16 14.52
CA MET A 156 19.08 -14.12 13.94
C MET A 156 19.77 -14.99 12.90
N THR A 157 19.63 -16.30 13.02
CA THR A 157 20.19 -17.29 12.09
C THR A 157 19.08 -18.03 11.34
N PHE A 158 19.44 -18.55 10.17
CA PHE A 158 18.62 -19.54 9.49
C PHE A 158 18.98 -20.92 10.05
N ASP A 159 17.97 -21.68 10.48
CA ASP A 159 18.21 -23.07 10.87
C ASP A 159 18.42 -23.88 9.60
N ASN A 160 19.67 -24.25 9.35
CA ASN A 160 20.08 -25.20 8.30
C ASN A 160 20.27 -26.60 8.88
N ASP A 161 19.48 -26.94 9.91
CA ASP A 161 19.44 -28.32 10.38
C ASP A 161 18.71 -29.13 9.30
N ASP A 162 19.47 -29.74 8.40
CA ASP A 162 19.04 -30.74 7.43
C ASP A 162 18.55 -32.06 8.08
N GLU A 163 18.31 -32.05 9.39
CA GLU A 163 17.65 -33.11 10.15
C GLU A 163 16.19 -32.69 10.36
N ASP A 164 15.37 -32.94 9.34
CA ASP A 164 13.98 -33.41 9.45
C ASP A 164 13.28 -33.15 8.11
N VAL A 165 13.53 -34.06 7.15
CA VAL A 165 12.50 -34.35 6.15
C VAL A 165 11.35 -34.94 6.94
N ASP A 166 10.41 -34.10 7.37
CA ASP A 166 9.13 -34.53 7.92
C ASP A 166 8.48 -35.46 6.88
N MET A 167 8.68 -36.77 7.07
CA MET A 167 7.88 -37.85 6.47
C MET A 167 6.48 -37.81 7.08
N ASP A 168 5.81 -36.66 7.03
CA ASP A 168 4.39 -36.58 7.36
C ASP A 168 3.61 -36.93 6.10
N GLY A 169 3.24 -38.21 6.01
CA GLY A 169 2.43 -38.81 4.95
C GLY A 169 0.98 -38.33 4.94
N GLY A 170 0.76 -37.02 4.94
CA GLY A 170 -0.54 -36.39 4.75
C GLY A 170 -0.67 -35.81 3.35
N GLU A 171 -1.79 -36.08 2.67
CA GLU A 171 -2.19 -35.58 1.34
C GLU A 171 -2.31 -34.03 1.22
N ALA A 172 -1.58 -33.25 2.02
CA ALA A 172 -1.47 -31.81 1.87
C ALA A 172 -0.37 -31.46 0.86
N THR A 173 -0.64 -31.73 -0.42
CA THR A 173 0.05 -31.21 -1.63
C THR A 173 1.31 -30.40 -1.29
N GLU A 174 2.48 -31.06 -1.29
CA GLU A 174 3.78 -30.44 -1.00
C GLU A 174 4.05 -29.25 -1.93
N LEU A 175 3.60 -28.06 -1.53
CA LEU A 175 3.95 -26.83 -2.20
C LEU A 175 5.41 -26.55 -1.86
N LEU A 176 6.27 -26.58 -2.90
CA LEU A 176 7.68 -26.20 -2.82
C LEU A 176 7.85 -24.92 -1.96
N PRO A 177 8.96 -24.79 -1.21
CA PRO A 177 9.20 -23.64 -0.30
C PRO A 177 8.95 -22.26 -0.94
N MET A 178 9.26 -22.11 -2.23
CA MET A 178 8.98 -20.88 -3.00
C MET A 178 7.49 -20.55 -3.09
N ASN A 179 6.63 -21.55 -3.29
CA ASN A 179 5.18 -21.36 -3.36
C ASN A 179 4.61 -20.95 -2.00
N ARG A 180 5.13 -21.53 -0.90
CA ARG A 180 4.74 -21.15 0.47
C ARG A 180 5.16 -19.73 0.81
N ASN A 181 6.38 -19.30 0.45
CA ASN A 181 6.83 -17.92 0.65
C ASN A 181 5.98 -16.91 -0.12
N MET A 182 5.56 -17.27 -1.33
CA MET A 182 4.65 -16.44 -2.14
C MET A 182 3.28 -16.29 -1.47
N LEU A 183 2.76 -17.34 -0.85
CA LEU A 183 1.49 -17.31 -0.12
C LEU A 183 1.56 -16.39 1.11
N VAL A 184 2.62 -16.49 1.92
CA VAL A 184 2.83 -15.60 3.07
C VAL A 184 2.92 -14.14 2.61
N LYS A 185 3.69 -13.86 1.57
CA LYS A 185 3.77 -12.51 0.99
C LYS A 185 2.41 -12.01 0.51
N LYS A 186 1.62 -12.85 -0.17
CA LYS A 186 0.27 -12.49 -0.63
C LYS A 186 -0.68 -12.23 0.54
N ALA A 187 -0.60 -13.02 1.61
CA ALA A 187 -1.39 -12.80 2.82
C ALA A 187 -1.08 -11.43 3.44
N VAL A 188 0.21 -11.14 3.69
CA VAL A 188 0.64 -9.84 4.25
C VAL A 188 0.22 -8.66 3.37
N ILE A 189 0.36 -8.77 2.05
CA ILE A 189 -0.07 -7.72 1.11
C ILE A 189 -1.61 -7.60 1.06
N GLY A 190 -2.33 -8.71 1.23
CA GLY A 190 -3.78 -8.76 1.26
C GLY A 190 -4.38 -7.96 2.41
N ASP A 191 -3.70 -7.96 3.57
CA ASP A 191 -4.14 -7.26 4.78
C ASP A 191 -3.85 -5.74 4.75
N LEU A 192 -3.08 -5.27 3.75
CA LEU A 192 -2.79 -3.85 3.60
C LEU A 192 -3.92 -3.13 2.85
N PRO A 193 -4.42 -1.97 3.33
CA PRO A 193 -5.50 -1.22 2.71
C PRO A 193 -5.03 -0.36 1.52
N PHE A 194 -4.18 -0.91 0.65
CA PHE A 194 -3.60 -0.23 -0.52
C PHE A 194 -3.57 -1.15 -1.75
N ALA A 195 -3.35 -0.54 -2.92
CA ALA A 195 -3.19 -1.24 -4.18
C ALA A 195 -1.96 -2.16 -4.17
N ASP A 196 -2.09 -3.32 -4.81
CA ASP A 196 -1.08 -4.37 -4.74
C ASP A 196 0.26 -3.93 -5.34
N THR A 197 0.27 -3.12 -6.39
CA THR A 197 1.53 -2.58 -6.96
C THR A 197 2.27 -1.67 -5.99
N GLN A 198 1.54 -0.89 -5.19
CA GLN A 198 2.12 0.01 -4.20
C GLN A 198 2.70 -0.80 -3.04
N CYS A 199 1.97 -1.81 -2.55
CA CYS A 199 2.45 -2.74 -1.53
C CYS A 199 3.67 -3.55 -2.01
N GLN A 200 3.67 -4.01 -3.27
CA GLN A 200 4.82 -4.73 -3.84
C GLN A 200 6.04 -3.84 -3.99
N LYS A 201 5.86 -2.57 -4.39
CA LYS A 201 6.94 -1.60 -4.42
C LYS A 201 7.48 -1.36 -3.01
N ALA A 202 6.61 -1.23 -2.01
CA ALA A 202 7.00 -1.00 -0.62
C ALA A 202 7.76 -2.21 -0.04
N TRP A 203 7.32 -3.41 -0.38
CA TRP A 203 8.00 -4.66 -0.05
C TRP A 203 9.44 -4.70 -0.57
N ILE A 204 9.65 -4.27 -1.83
CA ILE A 204 11.00 -4.17 -2.41
C ILE A 204 11.79 -3.07 -1.69
N GLU A 205 11.19 -1.90 -1.46
CA GLU A 205 11.88 -0.76 -0.87
C GLU A 205 12.39 -1.02 0.55
N LEU A 206 11.62 -1.77 1.35
CA LEU A 206 12.00 -2.20 2.70
C LEU A 206 12.95 -3.41 2.73
N CYS A 207 13.28 -3.99 1.56
CA CYS A 207 13.98 -5.27 1.45
C CYS A 207 13.27 -6.38 2.24
N ALA A 208 11.93 -6.36 2.24
CA ALA A 208 11.13 -7.31 3.00
C ALA A 208 11.27 -8.72 2.42
N PHE A 209 11.32 -9.74 3.27
CA PHE A 209 11.49 -11.13 2.85
C PHE A 209 10.79 -12.11 3.80
N VAL A 210 10.59 -13.32 3.31
CA VAL A 210 10.07 -14.45 4.10
C VAL A 210 11.20 -15.48 4.18
N PRO A 211 11.78 -15.71 5.37
CA PRO A 211 12.80 -16.74 5.55
C PRO A 211 12.28 -18.12 5.14
N GLY A 212 13.07 -18.84 4.34
CA GLY A 212 12.72 -20.20 3.89
C GLY A 212 12.75 -21.23 5.02
N ASN A 213 13.68 -21.12 5.96
CA ASN A 213 13.96 -22.14 6.98
C ASN A 213 13.89 -21.61 8.42
N TYR A 214 13.20 -20.48 8.65
CA TYR A 214 13.05 -19.95 10.01
C TYR A 214 11.97 -20.72 10.77
N LYS A 215 12.35 -21.46 11.82
CA LYS A 215 11.41 -22.10 12.74
C LYS A 215 10.97 -21.08 13.79
N SER A 216 9.76 -20.53 13.64
CA SER A 216 9.16 -19.75 14.73
C SER A 216 8.73 -20.71 15.85
N PRO A 217 8.93 -20.34 17.13
CA PRO A 217 8.38 -21.10 18.28
C PRO A 217 6.86 -21.30 18.21
N SER A 218 6.16 -20.44 17.46
CA SER A 218 4.71 -20.50 17.23
C SER A 218 4.28 -21.34 16.02
N GLY A 219 5.21 -21.88 15.23
CA GLY A 219 4.93 -22.54 13.95
C GLY A 219 4.50 -21.60 12.80
N GLU A 220 4.31 -20.31 13.08
CA GLU A 220 4.03 -19.29 12.07
C GLU A 220 5.29 -18.91 11.29
N ARG A 221 5.14 -18.51 10.02
CA ARG A 221 6.24 -17.98 9.22
C ARG A 221 6.10 -16.46 9.07
N PRO A 222 6.73 -15.67 9.94
CA PRO A 222 6.64 -14.23 9.85
C PRO A 222 7.41 -13.69 8.64
N ALA A 223 6.95 -12.56 8.14
CA ALA A 223 7.70 -11.73 7.19
C ALA A 223 8.60 -10.75 7.97
N PHE A 224 9.78 -10.49 7.42
CA PHE A 224 10.80 -9.68 8.06
C PHE A 224 11.29 -8.54 7.16
N GLN A 225 11.83 -7.51 7.79
CA GLN A 225 12.68 -6.49 7.19
C GLN A 225 14.07 -6.55 7.84
N PRO A 226 15.17 -6.53 7.07
CA PRO A 226 16.51 -6.55 7.64
C PRO A 226 16.87 -5.22 8.30
N SER A 227 17.60 -5.28 9.42
CA SER A 227 18.22 -4.13 10.06
C SER A 227 19.28 -3.50 9.15
N ALA A 228 19.64 -2.24 9.43
CA ALA A 228 20.66 -1.52 8.64
C ALA A 228 22.03 -2.21 8.68
N THR A 229 22.39 -2.80 9.83
CA THR A 229 23.61 -3.57 10.02
C THR A 229 23.62 -4.81 9.12
N VAL A 230 22.53 -5.58 9.10
CA VAL A 230 22.37 -6.75 8.22
C VAL A 230 22.42 -6.34 6.74
N LYS A 231 21.72 -5.28 6.35
CA LYS A 231 21.75 -4.73 4.97
C LYS A 231 23.18 -4.39 4.54
N LEU A 232 23.94 -3.71 5.39
CA LEU A 232 25.35 -3.39 5.13
C LEU A 232 26.23 -4.63 5.09
N GLY A 233 26.03 -5.58 5.99
CA GLY A 233 26.77 -6.84 5.99
C GLY A 233 26.63 -7.58 4.67
N ILE A 234 25.39 -7.64 4.14
CA ILE A 234 25.12 -8.23 2.82
C ILE A 234 25.83 -7.45 1.72
N TRP A 235 25.72 -6.12 1.73
CA TRP A 235 26.37 -5.29 0.72
C TRP A 235 27.90 -5.44 0.71
N LYS A 236 28.53 -5.48 1.89
CA LYS A 236 29.98 -5.71 2.01
C LYS A 236 30.40 -7.02 1.37
N ARG A 237 29.67 -8.11 1.66
CA ARG A 237 29.94 -9.42 1.04
C ARG A 237 29.70 -9.42 -0.46
N ILE A 238 28.67 -8.73 -0.95
CA ILE A 238 28.46 -8.52 -2.39
C ILE A 238 29.67 -7.84 -3.02
N LEU A 239 30.16 -6.75 -2.42
CA LEU A 239 31.30 -6.01 -2.92
C LEU A 239 32.58 -6.85 -2.90
N GLU A 240 32.86 -7.57 -1.81
CA GLU A 240 33.99 -8.49 -1.68
C GLU A 240 33.94 -9.60 -2.74
N GLY A 241 32.78 -10.25 -2.90
CA GLY A 241 32.57 -11.28 -3.92
C GLY A 241 32.78 -10.76 -5.34
N CYS A 242 32.28 -9.56 -5.65
CA CYS A 242 32.52 -8.92 -6.93
C CYS A 242 34.00 -8.64 -7.20
N ILE A 243 34.75 -8.21 -6.18
CA ILE A 243 36.19 -7.94 -6.30
C ILE A 243 36.95 -9.25 -6.52
N LEU A 244 36.64 -10.30 -5.76
CA LEU A 244 37.32 -11.59 -5.83
C LEU A 244 37.08 -12.31 -7.16
N GLN A 245 35.84 -12.28 -7.66
CA GLN A 245 35.45 -12.95 -8.92
C GLN A 245 35.52 -12.02 -10.13
N ASN A 246 36.02 -10.79 -9.96
CA ASN A 246 36.12 -9.76 -10.99
C ASN A 246 34.79 -9.51 -11.74
N ILE A 247 33.68 -9.46 -10.99
CA ILE A 247 32.34 -9.18 -11.50
C ILE A 247 32.14 -7.66 -11.55
N ASP A 248 31.86 -7.15 -12.75
CA ASP A 248 31.55 -5.74 -12.96
C ASP A 248 30.07 -5.46 -12.68
N VAL A 249 29.78 -4.81 -11.55
CA VAL A 249 28.41 -4.47 -11.11
C VAL A 249 27.74 -3.38 -11.95
N GLU A 250 28.51 -2.60 -12.73
CA GLU A 250 27.97 -1.61 -13.66
C GLU A 250 27.43 -2.26 -14.93
N LYS A 251 27.95 -3.44 -15.27
CA LYS A 251 27.58 -4.20 -16.45
C LYS A 251 26.53 -5.25 -16.11
N GLN A 252 26.04 -5.89 -17.16
CA GLN A 252 25.13 -7.00 -17.00
C GLN A 252 25.82 -8.18 -16.30
N PHE A 253 25.25 -8.65 -15.19
CA PHE A 253 25.68 -9.83 -14.46
C PHE A 253 24.50 -10.78 -14.23
N LEU A 254 24.81 -12.05 -13.96
CA LEU A 254 23.81 -13.01 -13.53
C LEU A 254 23.73 -13.00 -12.00
N VAL A 255 22.52 -12.83 -11.46
CA VAL A 255 22.27 -12.87 -10.00
C VAL A 255 22.69 -14.22 -9.39
N GLY A 256 22.70 -15.28 -10.21
CA GLY A 256 23.23 -16.59 -9.82
C GLY A 256 24.74 -16.59 -9.58
N ASP A 257 25.51 -15.95 -10.46
CA ASP A 257 26.96 -15.87 -10.36
C ASP A 257 27.38 -14.96 -9.21
N LEU A 258 26.65 -13.85 -9.01
CA LEU A 258 26.88 -12.96 -7.88
C LEU A 258 26.65 -13.67 -6.54
N TRP A 259 25.63 -14.53 -6.45
CA TRP A 259 25.39 -15.33 -5.25
C TRP A 259 26.52 -16.32 -4.97
N LYS A 260 27.01 -17.00 -6.00
CA LYS A 260 28.17 -17.90 -5.85
C LYS A 260 29.41 -17.14 -5.38
N ALA A 261 29.66 -15.97 -5.96
CA ALA A 261 30.77 -15.11 -5.56
C ALA A 261 30.68 -14.67 -4.09
N VAL A 262 29.47 -14.51 -3.55
CA VAL A 262 29.22 -14.14 -2.16
C VAL A 262 29.41 -15.31 -1.19
N LEU A 263 29.11 -16.54 -1.62
CA LEU A 263 29.33 -17.74 -0.79
C LEU A 263 30.81 -18.10 -0.65
N GLY A 264 31.64 -17.76 -1.64
CA GLY A 264 33.05 -18.16 -1.71
C GLY A 264 33.22 -19.54 -2.36
N ASP A 265 34.45 -20.04 -2.38
CA ASP A 265 34.75 -21.38 -2.92
C ASP A 265 34.20 -22.47 -1.98
N GLU A 266 33.68 -23.55 -2.57
CA GLU A 266 33.02 -24.67 -1.87
C GLU A 266 33.93 -25.46 -0.90
N ASP A 267 35.24 -25.17 -0.90
CA ASP A 267 36.26 -25.85 -0.08
C ASP A 267 36.46 -25.20 1.31
N ASP A 268 35.85 -24.05 1.58
CA ASP A 268 35.78 -23.47 2.93
C ASP A 268 34.57 -24.10 3.66
N ASP A 269 34.81 -25.03 4.59
CA ASP A 269 33.82 -25.65 5.53
C ASP A 269 33.16 -24.62 6.50
N ASP A 270 32.98 -23.38 6.07
CA ASP A 270 32.49 -22.25 6.85
C ASP A 270 30.95 -22.23 6.82
N HIS A 271 30.33 -23.32 7.30
CA HIS A 271 28.87 -23.48 7.44
C HIS A 271 28.20 -22.31 8.21
N GLU A 272 28.96 -21.49 8.93
CA GLU A 272 28.48 -20.25 9.56
C GLU A 272 28.11 -19.14 8.56
N ARG A 273 28.79 -19.07 7.39
CA ARG A 273 28.48 -18.09 6.34
C ARG A 273 27.11 -18.34 5.73
N GLU A 274 26.76 -19.61 5.53
CA GLU A 274 25.45 -20.02 5.00
C GLU A 274 24.33 -19.88 6.04
N LYS A 275 24.63 -20.06 7.34
CA LYS A 275 23.67 -19.89 8.44
C LYS A 275 23.24 -18.45 8.69
N THR A 276 24.09 -17.48 8.35
CA THR A 276 23.80 -16.05 8.56
C THR A 276 23.24 -15.35 7.32
N MET A 277 23.42 -15.94 6.13
CA MET A 277 23.02 -15.34 4.87
C MET A 277 22.22 -16.34 4.03
N SER A 278 20.88 -16.20 4.00
CA SER A 278 20.07 -16.98 3.07
C SER A 278 19.93 -16.29 1.71
N ARG A 279 19.70 -17.12 0.70
CA ARG A 279 19.43 -16.69 -0.68
C ARG A 279 18.28 -15.66 -0.75
N SER A 280 17.24 -15.85 0.06
CA SER A 280 16.08 -14.95 0.09
C SER A 280 16.43 -13.53 0.53
N LEU A 281 17.34 -13.40 1.50
CA LEU A 281 17.81 -12.12 2.02
C LEU A 281 18.75 -11.42 1.02
N PHE A 282 19.62 -12.18 0.35
CA PHE A 282 20.44 -11.67 -0.75
C PHE A 282 19.59 -11.17 -1.92
N ASP A 283 18.64 -11.98 -2.39
CA ASP A 283 17.82 -11.64 -3.55
C ASP A 283 17.00 -10.36 -3.34
N VAL A 284 16.54 -10.08 -2.11
CA VAL A 284 15.78 -8.84 -1.85
C VAL A 284 16.66 -7.59 -1.82
N VAL A 285 17.90 -7.69 -1.34
CA VAL A 285 18.87 -6.59 -1.40
C VAL A 285 19.28 -6.33 -2.83
N VAL A 286 19.64 -7.37 -3.60
CA VAL A 286 19.98 -7.22 -5.02
C VAL A 286 18.79 -6.65 -5.79
N LYS A 287 17.57 -7.15 -5.56
CA LYS A 287 16.37 -6.63 -6.23
C LYS A 287 16.06 -5.18 -5.88
N ARG A 288 16.42 -4.71 -4.68
CA ARG A 288 16.27 -3.30 -4.29
C ARG A 288 17.24 -2.39 -5.04
N LEU A 289 18.43 -2.91 -5.33
CA LEU A 289 19.56 -2.17 -5.91
C LEU A 289 19.64 -2.29 -7.43
N ALA A 290 19.07 -3.35 -8.01
CA ALA A 290 19.08 -3.58 -9.44
C ALA A 290 18.16 -2.63 -10.20
N GLU A 291 18.51 -2.34 -11.46
CA GLU A 291 17.61 -1.68 -12.39
C GLU A 291 16.34 -2.51 -12.63
N ARG A 292 15.32 -1.90 -13.25
CA ARG A 292 14.05 -2.58 -13.56
C ARG A 292 14.21 -3.85 -14.41
N SER A 293 15.30 -3.95 -15.18
CA SER A 293 15.69 -5.11 -15.99
C SER A 293 16.32 -6.25 -15.16
N GLY A 294 16.80 -5.96 -13.95
CA GLY A 294 17.47 -6.93 -13.08
C GLY A 294 18.86 -7.36 -13.55
N SER A 295 19.40 -6.72 -14.59
CA SER A 295 20.65 -7.10 -15.24
C SER A 295 21.89 -6.45 -14.62
N ASN A 296 21.76 -5.25 -14.06
CA ASN A 296 22.84 -4.40 -13.54
C ASN A 296 22.34 -3.62 -12.32
N LEU A 297 23.27 -3.05 -11.54
CA LEU A 297 22.92 -2.21 -10.40
C LEU A 297 22.67 -0.76 -10.82
N ASP A 298 21.60 -0.16 -10.29
CA ASP A 298 21.31 1.26 -10.47
C ASP A 298 22.28 2.07 -9.60
N LYS A 299 23.22 2.75 -10.26
CA LYS A 299 24.28 3.54 -9.62
C LYS A 299 23.74 4.55 -8.61
N ASP A 300 22.78 5.38 -9.02
CA ASP A 300 22.25 6.46 -8.19
C ASP A 300 21.49 5.91 -6.98
N VAL A 301 20.72 4.83 -7.19
CA VAL A 301 19.99 4.15 -6.13
C VAL A 301 20.95 3.50 -5.15
N CYS A 302 21.99 2.80 -5.64
CA CYS A 302 23.01 2.16 -4.81
C CYS A 302 23.74 3.16 -3.94
N ILE A 303 24.29 4.23 -4.53
CA ILE A 303 25.07 5.23 -3.78
C ILE A 303 24.22 5.81 -2.64
N LYS A 304 22.99 6.24 -2.94
CA LYS A 304 22.02 6.76 -1.96
C LYS A 304 21.73 5.76 -0.86
N TRP A 305 21.37 4.54 -1.25
CA TRP A 305 20.97 3.50 -0.32
C TRP A 305 22.11 3.07 0.60
N ILE A 306 23.34 2.92 0.09
CA ILE A 306 24.52 2.56 0.89
C ILE A 306 24.83 3.67 1.89
N GLY A 307 24.82 4.94 1.46
CA GLY A 307 25.11 6.06 2.34
C GLY A 307 24.09 6.22 3.46
N GLU A 308 22.80 6.07 3.13
CA GLU A 308 21.70 6.10 4.10
C GLU A 308 21.78 4.92 5.07
N THR A 309 21.97 3.70 4.55
CA THR A 309 22.07 2.48 5.37
C THR A 309 23.30 2.51 6.27
N TYR A 310 24.45 3.01 5.78
CA TYR A 310 25.66 3.22 6.59
C TYR A 310 25.39 4.16 7.75
N LEU A 311 24.78 5.31 7.48
CA LEU A 311 24.46 6.28 8.53
C LEU A 311 23.46 5.71 9.55
N GLU A 312 22.45 4.97 9.10
CA GLU A 312 21.47 4.29 9.96
C GLU A 312 22.13 3.26 10.87
N ALA A 313 23.12 2.50 10.38
CA ALA A 313 23.82 1.50 11.17
C ALA A 313 24.82 2.09 12.17
N THR A 314 25.62 3.08 11.76
CA THR A 314 26.72 3.61 12.59
C THR A 314 26.29 4.76 13.50
N ALA A 315 25.40 5.63 13.01
CA ALA A 315 24.95 6.83 13.73
C ALA A 315 23.40 6.95 13.76
N PRO A 316 22.69 5.96 14.34
CA PRO A 316 21.22 5.93 14.37
C PRO A 316 20.60 7.04 15.23
N THR A 317 21.38 7.65 16.13
CA THR A 317 20.90 8.65 17.09
C THR A 317 21.94 9.73 17.29
N GLU A 318 21.51 10.89 17.78
CA GLU A 318 22.39 12.03 18.12
C GLU A 318 23.56 11.63 19.05
N LYS A 319 23.31 10.70 19.99
CA LYS A 319 24.34 10.22 20.93
C LYS A 319 25.44 9.38 20.27
N ARG A 320 25.19 8.88 19.06
CA ARG A 320 26.15 8.11 18.25
C ARG A 320 26.53 8.86 16.97
N ALA A 321 26.48 10.18 16.99
CA ALA A 321 26.89 10.98 15.84
C ALA A 321 28.33 10.64 15.43
N ILE A 322 28.55 10.53 14.11
CA ILE A 322 29.83 10.20 13.51
C ILE A 322 30.42 11.44 12.86
N GLY A 323 31.75 11.55 12.83
CA GLY A 323 32.44 12.63 12.13
C GLY A 323 32.08 12.62 10.63
N GLN A 324 31.81 13.79 10.06
CA GLN A 324 31.44 13.92 8.65
C GLN A 324 32.52 13.38 7.72
N SER A 325 33.80 13.64 8.03
CA SER A 325 34.93 13.12 7.26
C SER A 325 35.07 11.60 7.39
N GLU A 326 34.87 11.07 8.59
CA GLU A 326 34.87 9.63 8.87
C GLU A 326 33.76 8.92 8.09
N PHE A 327 32.54 9.47 8.12
CA PHE A 327 31.40 8.99 7.34
C PHE A 327 31.70 8.99 5.84
N LEU A 328 32.20 10.11 5.29
CA LEU A 328 32.45 10.21 3.86
C LEU A 328 33.54 9.24 3.39
N ASN A 329 34.57 9.01 4.21
CA ASN A 329 35.62 8.04 3.88
C ASN A 329 35.08 6.61 3.91
N ALA A 330 34.38 6.24 4.98
CA ALA A 330 33.81 4.90 5.09
C ALA A 330 32.74 4.63 4.01
N TRP A 331 31.93 5.62 3.65
CA TRP A 331 30.97 5.50 2.55
C TRP A 331 31.69 5.29 1.21
N LYS A 332 32.79 5.98 0.94
CA LYS A 332 33.60 5.76 -0.26
C LYS A 332 34.21 4.36 -0.32
N ASP A 333 34.66 3.84 0.81
CA ASP A 333 35.26 2.49 0.87
C ASP A 333 34.22 1.39 0.58
N LEU A 334 32.93 1.66 0.84
CA LEU A 334 31.82 0.78 0.54
C LEU A 334 31.28 0.91 -0.90
N LEU A 335 31.95 1.67 -1.77
CA LEU A 335 31.54 1.82 -3.16
C LEU A 335 32.60 1.22 -4.11
N PRO A 336 32.17 0.72 -5.29
CA PRO A 336 33.07 0.45 -6.40
C PRO A 336 33.97 1.66 -6.69
N GLU A 337 35.20 1.40 -7.15
CA GLU A 337 36.21 2.46 -7.33
C GLU A 337 35.73 3.60 -8.24
N THR A 338 34.97 3.26 -9.28
CA THR A 338 34.35 4.17 -10.24
C THR A 338 33.27 5.08 -9.64
N TRP A 339 32.70 4.73 -8.49
CA TRP A 339 31.59 5.45 -7.85
C TRP A 339 32.06 6.32 -6.68
N ARG A 340 33.30 6.16 -6.20
CA ARG A 340 33.81 6.86 -5.00
C ARG A 340 33.73 8.38 -5.06
N THR A 341 33.83 8.97 -6.25
CA THR A 341 33.73 10.42 -6.45
C THR A 341 32.33 10.96 -6.21
N GLU A 342 31.31 10.10 -6.24
CA GLU A 342 29.90 10.47 -6.10
C GLU A 342 29.37 10.27 -4.67
N ALA A 343 30.20 9.80 -3.74
CA ALA A 343 29.90 9.80 -2.30
C ALA A 343 29.97 11.23 -1.73
N LEU A 344 28.91 12.00 -1.97
CA LEU A 344 28.75 13.38 -1.52
C LEU A 344 27.49 13.50 -0.67
N LEU A 345 27.51 14.36 0.36
CA LEU A 345 26.33 14.59 1.20
C LEU A 345 25.12 15.12 0.41
N SER A 346 25.36 15.83 -0.69
CA SER A 346 24.30 16.30 -1.61
C SER A 346 23.53 15.16 -2.27
N ASN A 347 24.15 13.98 -2.37
CA ASN A 347 23.54 12.82 -3.01
C ASN A 347 22.69 12.02 -2.03
N LEU A 348 22.80 12.25 -0.71
CA LEU A 348 21.90 11.63 0.26
C LEU A 348 20.47 12.15 0.12
N PRO A 349 19.45 11.35 0.49
CA PRO A 349 18.06 11.81 0.48
C PRO A 349 17.89 13.07 1.35
N GLU A 350 17.01 13.98 0.90
CA GLU A 350 16.78 15.25 1.60
C GLU A 350 16.37 15.01 3.06
N ALA A 351 17.00 15.76 3.98
CA ALA A 351 16.80 15.64 5.43
C ALA A 351 17.09 14.25 6.04
N SER A 352 17.82 13.37 5.35
CA SER A 352 18.29 12.07 5.88
C SER A 352 19.29 12.18 7.03
N TYR A 353 19.91 13.34 7.20
CA TYR A 353 20.88 13.59 8.27
C TYR A 353 20.63 14.93 8.96
N LYS A 354 20.99 14.99 10.25
CA LYS A 354 21.06 16.22 11.03
C LYS A 354 22.49 16.40 11.55
N ARG A 355 22.83 17.66 11.81
CA ARG A 355 24.12 18.07 12.36
C ARG A 355 23.92 18.51 13.81
N PRO A 356 24.37 17.74 14.80
CA PRO A 356 24.37 18.20 16.19
C PRO A 356 25.48 19.24 16.39
N ASP A 357 26.57 19.14 15.63
CA ASP A 357 27.67 20.07 15.59
C ASP A 357 28.19 20.23 14.14
N PRO A 358 29.08 21.20 13.86
CA PRO A 358 29.56 21.47 12.50
C PRO A 358 30.36 20.34 11.84
N VAL A 359 30.84 19.36 12.62
CA VAL A 359 31.76 18.30 12.16
C VAL A 359 31.16 16.90 12.26
N SER A 360 30.00 16.72 12.91
CA SER A 360 29.35 15.43 13.07
C SER A 360 27.98 15.38 12.40
N ILE A 361 27.54 14.16 12.09
CA ILE A 361 26.21 13.89 11.51
C ILE A 361 25.58 12.66 12.17
N TYR A 362 24.25 12.61 12.22
CA TYR A 362 23.49 11.43 12.60
C TYR A 362 22.27 11.23 11.69
N PHE A 363 21.78 9.99 11.62
CA PHE A 363 20.66 9.57 10.79
C PHE A 363 19.32 10.10 11.31
N VAL A 364 18.45 10.52 10.38
CA VAL A 364 17.07 10.90 10.69
C VAL A 364 16.12 9.90 10.03
N PRO A 365 15.33 9.14 10.82
CA PRO A 365 14.35 8.20 10.29
C PRO A 365 13.34 8.85 9.34
N GLU A 366 12.84 8.08 8.37
CA GLU A 366 11.82 8.54 7.41
C GLU A 366 10.54 9.07 8.07
N SER A 367 10.10 8.46 9.16
CA SER A 367 8.96 8.93 9.96
C SER A 367 9.16 10.35 10.49
N GLU A 368 10.37 10.67 10.97
CA GLU A 368 10.72 12.02 11.44
C GLU A 368 10.85 13.01 10.28
N ARG A 369 11.37 12.57 9.13
CA ARG A 369 11.44 13.38 7.90
C ARG A 369 10.06 13.76 7.41
N GLU A 370 9.13 12.82 7.38
CA GLU A 370 7.74 13.06 6.96
C GLU A 370 7.00 13.98 7.92
N ASN A 371 7.22 13.82 9.23
CA ASN A 371 6.64 14.72 10.23
C ASN A 371 7.19 16.15 10.08
N ALA A 372 8.50 16.31 9.91
CA ALA A 372 9.10 17.62 9.66
C ALA A 372 8.59 18.27 8.35
N LYS A 373 8.37 17.47 7.29
CA LYS A 373 7.76 17.95 6.04
C LYS A 373 6.31 18.39 6.23
N LYS A 374 5.50 17.63 6.98
CA LYS A 374 4.11 18.00 7.31
C LYS A 374 4.03 19.25 8.18
N GLU A 375 4.93 19.40 9.15
CA GLU A 375 5.03 20.59 10.00
C GLU A 375 5.47 21.83 9.19
N ALA A 376 6.45 21.69 8.28
CA ALA A 376 6.87 22.76 7.39
C ALA A 376 5.76 23.17 6.40
N GLN A 377 4.98 22.22 5.87
CA GLN A 377 3.83 22.51 5.01
C GLN A 377 2.66 23.13 5.80
N GLY A 378 2.45 22.72 7.05
CA GLY A 378 1.49 23.34 7.97
C GLY A 378 1.87 24.78 8.35
N ALA A 379 3.17 25.03 8.54
CA ALA A 379 3.70 26.37 8.80
C ALA A 379 3.62 27.27 7.56
N ALA A 380 3.96 26.76 6.37
CA ALA A 380 3.82 27.49 5.11
C ALA A 380 2.35 27.77 4.73
N GLY A 381 1.43 26.89 5.12
CA GLY A 381 -0.03 27.07 4.99
C GLY A 381 -0.68 27.98 6.05
N SER A 382 0.09 28.43 7.06
CA SER A 382 -0.38 29.33 8.12
C SER A 382 -0.23 30.83 7.80
N GLY A 383 0.29 31.15 6.61
CA GLY A 383 0.23 32.49 6.02
C GLY A 383 -1.20 32.84 5.60
N ILE A 384 -1.96 33.48 6.50
CA ILE A 384 -3.22 34.18 6.25
C ILE A 384 -4.32 33.30 5.61
N LYS A 385 -4.84 32.33 6.36
CA LYS A 385 -6.26 31.95 6.22
C LYS A 385 -7.04 32.53 7.38
N VAL A 386 -7.65 33.69 7.12
CA VAL A 386 -8.78 34.23 7.89
C VAL A 386 -9.73 33.07 8.19
N LYS A 387 -9.94 32.80 9.48
CA LYS A 387 -10.90 31.81 9.98
C LYS A 387 -12.29 32.18 9.45
N ASN A 388 -12.69 31.59 8.32
CA ASN A 388 -14.08 31.55 7.90
C ASN A 388 -14.82 30.50 8.75
N SER A 389 -14.97 30.84 10.04
CA SER A 389 -15.83 30.13 10.96
C SER A 389 -17.27 30.41 10.58
N ARG A 390 -17.90 29.39 9.97
CA ARG A 390 -19.32 29.07 10.00
C ARG A 390 -20.07 29.73 11.17
N ASN A 391 -20.67 30.89 10.95
CA ASN A 391 -21.83 31.37 11.70
C ASN A 391 -22.47 32.54 10.96
N TRP A 392 -23.22 32.22 9.90
CA TRP A 392 -24.05 33.20 9.17
C TRP A 392 -24.97 33.97 10.13
N HIS A 393 -25.52 33.30 11.15
CA HIS A 393 -26.51 33.87 12.06
C HIS A 393 -25.97 34.96 13.00
N GLU A 394 -24.65 35.09 13.17
CA GLU A 394 -24.08 36.17 13.98
C GLU A 394 -23.90 37.49 13.21
N ARG A 395 -23.80 37.46 11.87
CA ARG A 395 -23.59 38.68 11.06
C ARG A 395 -24.78 39.65 11.04
N PHE A 396 -25.99 39.20 11.42
CA PHE A 396 -27.19 40.04 11.38
C PHE A 396 -27.66 40.56 12.76
N LYS A 397 -27.01 40.21 13.86
CA LYS A 397 -27.37 40.75 15.19
C LYS A 397 -26.93 42.20 15.42
N GLY A 398 -26.00 42.73 14.61
CA GLY A 398 -25.47 44.08 14.76
C GLY A 398 -26.23 45.20 14.05
N GLN A 399 -27.29 44.91 13.28
CA GLN A 399 -28.00 45.92 12.47
C GLN A 399 -29.42 46.26 12.97
N ARG A 400 -29.74 45.92 14.22
CA ARG A 400 -30.92 46.50 14.90
C ARG A 400 -30.49 47.31 16.12
N LYS A 401 -30.18 48.57 15.87
CA LYS A 401 -30.42 49.66 16.81
C LYS A 401 -30.86 50.89 16.03
#